data_AF-A0A0G4I359-F1
#
_entry.id   AF-A0A0G4I359-F1
#
_cell.length_a   1.000
_cell.length_b   1.000
_cell.length_c   1.000
_cell.angle_alpha   90.00
_cell.angle_beta   90.00
_cell.angle_gamma   90.00
#
_symmetry.space_group_name_H-M   'P 1'
#
loop_
_entity.id
_entity.type
_entity.pdbx_description
1 polymer ?
#
loop_
_entity_poly.entity_id
_entity_poly.type
_entity_poly.pdbx_seq_one_letter_code
_entity_poly.pdbx_strand_id
1 'polypeptide(L)'
;MVQRLTYRRKNRYNTASNQQKIVRTPGGRLVYQLAKKKANAPSCRDCESTLHGIPVLRAHEYKNIAKTHRTVRRAYGGNLCPGCLRQRIVRAFLLDEQKCVKEVLIEKEKQAKKETEGTKTKSKKKSKKSS
;
A
#
# COMPACT_ATOMS: atom_id res chain seq x y z
N MET A 1 -38.01 -40.70 7.02
CA MET A 1 -37.33 -40.09 8.19
C MET A 1 -36.12 -39.30 7.70
N VAL A 2 -35.95 -38.04 8.10
CA VAL A 2 -34.78 -37.22 7.70
C VAL A 2 -33.56 -37.66 8.49
N GLN A 3 -32.42 -37.84 7.81
CA GLN A 3 -31.17 -38.25 8.47
C GLN A 3 -30.62 -37.11 9.35
N ARG A 4 -30.54 -37.35 10.67
CA ARG A 4 -29.91 -36.44 11.64
C ARG A 4 -28.39 -36.64 11.66
N LEU A 5 -27.65 -35.59 12.01
CA LEU A 5 -26.19 -35.58 11.98
C LEU A 5 -25.61 -35.17 13.33
N THR A 6 -24.43 -35.72 13.65
CA THR A 6 -23.68 -35.43 14.88
C THR A 6 -22.31 -34.87 14.54
N TYR A 7 -21.85 -33.89 15.33
CA TYR A 7 -20.49 -33.35 15.18
C TYR A 7 -19.45 -34.46 15.40
N ARG A 8 -18.46 -34.53 14.50
CA ARG A 8 -17.43 -35.58 14.51
C ARG A 8 -16.20 -35.25 15.35
N ARG A 9 -15.97 -33.97 15.64
CA ARG A 9 -14.82 -33.49 16.42
C ARG A 9 -15.19 -33.34 17.90
N LYS A 10 -14.16 -33.24 18.75
CA LYS A 10 -14.31 -33.01 20.20
C LYS A 10 -15.10 -31.72 20.51
N ASN A 11 -14.93 -30.66 19.72
CA ASN A 11 -15.74 -29.45 19.88
C ASN A 11 -17.18 -29.70 19.41
N ARG A 12 -18.12 -29.67 20.35
CA ARG A 12 -19.56 -29.88 20.11
C ARG A 12 -20.35 -28.58 19.94
N TYR A 13 -19.70 -27.42 20.06
CA TYR A 13 -20.35 -26.11 20.00
C TYR A 13 -20.28 -25.50 18.58
N ASN A 14 -21.26 -24.66 18.26
CA ASN A 14 -21.31 -23.92 17.00
C ASN A 14 -20.42 -22.66 17.07
N THR A 15 -19.11 -22.85 16.96
CA THR A 15 -18.13 -21.75 16.93
C THR A 15 -17.69 -21.44 15.49
N ALA A 16 -17.15 -20.26 15.25
CA ALA A 16 -16.62 -19.88 13.93
C ALA A 16 -15.52 -20.83 13.41
N SER A 17 -14.76 -21.49 14.30
CA SER A 17 -13.75 -22.49 13.93
C SER A 17 -14.33 -23.88 13.63
N ASN A 18 -15.57 -24.15 14.05
CA ASN A 18 -16.23 -25.45 13.95
C ASN A 18 -17.42 -25.45 12.99
N GLN A 19 -17.48 -24.48 12.09
CA GLN A 19 -18.50 -24.44 11.03
C GLN A 19 -18.42 -25.70 10.17
N GLN A 20 -19.57 -26.34 9.92
CA GLN A 20 -19.66 -27.59 9.17
C GLN A 20 -20.43 -27.39 7.86
N LYS A 21 -20.07 -28.18 6.85
CA LYS A 21 -20.82 -28.36 5.61
C LYS A 21 -21.42 -29.77 5.62
N ILE A 22 -22.72 -29.87 5.32
CA ILE A 22 -23.40 -31.16 5.13
C ILE A 22 -23.06 -31.64 3.72
N VAL A 23 -22.47 -32.83 3.61
CA VAL A 23 -22.06 -33.43 2.34
C VAL A 23 -22.64 -34.84 2.22
N ARG A 24 -23.19 -35.18 1.05
CA ARG A 24 -23.57 -36.55 0.69
C ARG A 24 -22.32 -37.31 0.28
N THR A 25 -22.04 -38.42 0.96
CA THR A 25 -20.93 -39.30 0.59
C THR A 25 -21.33 -40.25 -0.53
N PRO A 26 -20.38 -40.86 -1.25
CA PRO A 26 -20.67 -41.86 -2.28
C PRO A 26 -21.54 -43.02 -1.78
N GLY A 27 -21.42 -43.40 -0.50
CA GLY A 27 -22.27 -44.41 0.14
C GLY A 27 -23.68 -43.94 0.50
N GLY A 28 -24.14 -42.80 -0.03
CA GLY A 28 -25.50 -42.28 0.15
C GLY A 28 -25.80 -41.67 1.52
N ARG A 29 -24.82 -41.59 2.43
CA ARG A 29 -25.00 -41.05 3.79
C ARG A 29 -24.69 -39.56 3.84
N LEU A 30 -25.48 -38.78 4.57
CA LEU A 30 -25.12 -37.41 4.93
C LEU A 30 -24.06 -37.40 6.05
N VAL A 31 -23.05 -36.56 5.93
CA VAL A 31 -21.96 -36.41 6.90
C VAL A 31 -21.55 -34.95 7.03
N TYR A 32 -21.17 -34.52 8.23
CA TYR A 32 -20.51 -33.22 8.44
C TYR A 32 -19.04 -33.25 8.00
N GLN A 33 -18.66 -32.30 7.16
CA GLN A 33 -17.28 -31.95 6.84
C GLN A 33 -16.96 -30.55 7.36
N LEU A 34 -15.77 -30.35 7.92
CA LEU A 34 -15.39 -29.06 8.47
C LEU A 34 -15.16 -28.02 7.37
N ALA A 35 -15.84 -26.88 7.46
CA ALA A 35 -15.54 -25.71 6.66
C ALA A 35 -14.37 -24.93 7.30
N LYS A 36 -13.31 -24.68 6.53
CA LYS A 36 -12.25 -23.77 6.96
C LYS A 36 -12.84 -22.34 7.04
N LYS A 37 -12.55 -21.60 8.12
CA LYS A 37 -12.74 -20.13 8.18
C LYS A 37 -12.19 -19.45 6.93
N LYS A 38 -13.00 -18.55 6.36
CA LYS A 38 -12.62 -17.66 5.27
C LYS A 38 -11.50 -16.72 5.74
N ALA A 39 -10.55 -16.44 4.86
CA ALA A 39 -9.51 -15.45 5.10
C ALA A 39 -9.96 -14.08 4.60
N ASN A 40 -9.35 -13.02 5.13
CA ASN A 40 -9.55 -11.67 4.62
C ASN A 40 -8.72 -11.47 3.35
N ALA A 41 -9.25 -10.67 2.42
CA ALA A 41 -8.54 -10.32 1.21
C ALA A 41 -7.30 -9.47 1.54
N PRO A 42 -6.20 -9.61 0.78
CA PRO A 42 -5.05 -8.72 0.92
C PRO A 42 -5.47 -7.29 0.57
N SER A 43 -5.19 -6.35 1.46
CA SER A 43 -5.58 -4.94 1.33
C SER A 43 -4.39 -4.04 1.01
N CYS A 44 -4.69 -2.92 0.35
CA CYS A 44 -3.75 -1.83 0.12
C CYS A 44 -3.41 -1.14 1.44
N ARG A 45 -2.15 -0.78 1.65
CA ARG A 45 -1.71 -0.11 2.88
C ARG A 45 -2.27 1.30 3.08
N ASP A 46 -2.52 2.03 2.00
CA ASP A 46 -2.91 3.46 2.07
C ASP A 46 -4.43 3.66 2.05
N CYS A 47 -5.16 2.89 1.24
CA CYS A 47 -6.60 3.07 1.02
C CYS A 47 -7.44 1.85 1.39
N GLU A 48 -6.82 0.81 1.95
CA GLU A 48 -7.47 -0.44 2.41
C GLU A 48 -8.25 -1.23 1.33
N SER A 49 -8.26 -0.74 0.09
CA SER A 49 -8.87 -1.44 -1.05
C SER A 49 -8.25 -2.81 -1.28
N THR A 50 -9.06 -3.76 -1.73
CA THR A 50 -8.61 -5.12 -2.01
C THR A 50 -7.63 -5.16 -3.18
N LEU A 51 -6.51 -5.84 -3.02
CA LEU A 51 -5.48 -5.97 -4.05
C LEU A 51 -5.87 -7.03 -5.07
N HIS A 52 -6.09 -6.59 -6.31
CA HIS A 52 -6.37 -7.48 -7.43
C HIS A 52 -5.13 -8.29 -7.83
N GLY A 53 -5.36 -9.51 -8.31
CA GLY A 53 -4.32 -10.42 -8.80
C GLY A 53 -3.63 -11.26 -7.73
N ILE A 54 -4.00 -11.10 -6.45
CA ILE A 54 -3.51 -11.94 -5.34
C ILE A 54 -4.69 -12.75 -4.78
N PRO A 55 -4.58 -14.09 -4.72
CA PRO A 55 -5.66 -14.95 -4.26
C PRO A 55 -5.89 -14.78 -2.75
N VAL A 56 -7.15 -14.87 -2.32
CA VAL A 56 -7.52 -14.79 -0.91
C VAL A 56 -7.30 -16.15 -0.24
N LEU A 57 -6.19 -16.29 0.47
CA LEU A 57 -5.78 -17.52 1.15
C LEU A 57 -5.50 -17.27 2.63
N ARG A 58 -5.44 -18.35 3.43
CA ARG A 58 -4.95 -18.23 4.81
C ARG A 58 -3.44 -18.07 4.83
N ALA A 59 -2.92 -17.43 5.88
CA ALA A 59 -1.49 -17.15 6.04
C ALA A 59 -0.56 -18.36 5.78
N HIS A 60 -0.91 -19.55 6.28
CA HIS A 60 -0.12 -20.76 6.07
C HIS A 60 -0.18 -21.31 4.63
N GLU A 61 -1.27 -21.07 3.90
CA GLU A 61 -1.44 -21.54 2.52
C GLU A 61 -0.59 -20.72 1.54
N TYR A 62 -0.26 -19.47 1.88
CA TYR A 62 0.64 -18.62 1.08
C TYR A 62 2.05 -19.21 0.95
N LYS A 63 2.50 -20.07 1.87
CA LYS A 63 3.82 -20.73 1.76
C LYS A 63 3.87 -21.69 0.57
N ASN A 64 2.73 -22.29 0.21
CA ASN A 64 2.65 -23.38 -0.77
C ASN A 64 2.43 -22.89 -2.20
N ILE A 65 2.06 -21.63 -2.41
CA ILE A 65 1.82 -21.08 -3.76
C ILE A 65 3.09 -20.48 -4.36
N ALA A 66 3.14 -20.46 -5.70
CA ALA A 66 4.24 -19.85 -6.44
C ALA A 66 4.36 -18.34 -6.17
N LYS A 67 5.57 -17.80 -6.35
CA LYS A 67 5.85 -16.37 -6.15
C LYS A 67 4.95 -15.46 -7.00
N THR A 68 4.67 -15.86 -8.23
CA THR A 68 3.82 -15.11 -9.18
C THR A 68 2.40 -14.89 -8.68
N HIS A 69 1.84 -15.82 -7.90
CA HIS A 69 0.51 -15.67 -7.32
C HIS A 69 0.51 -14.82 -6.04
N ARG A 70 1.68 -14.57 -5.43
CA ARG A 70 1.80 -13.77 -4.20
C ARG A 70 2.02 -12.29 -4.46
N THR A 71 2.45 -11.93 -5.66
CA THR A 71 2.89 -10.57 -5.98
C THR A 71 2.33 -10.10 -7.31
N VAL A 72 2.39 -8.79 -7.54
CA VAL A 72 2.06 -8.17 -8.82
C VAL A 72 3.34 -7.58 -9.43
N ARG A 73 3.53 -7.70 -10.74
CA ARG A 73 4.70 -7.17 -11.46
C ARG A 73 4.64 -5.65 -11.65
N ARG A 74 4.81 -4.90 -10.56
CA ARG A 74 4.95 -3.43 -10.53
C ARG A 74 5.72 -2.98 -9.29
N ALA A 75 6.16 -1.73 -9.25
CA ALA A 75 6.70 -1.12 -8.03
C ALA A 75 5.67 -1.20 -6.89
N TYR A 76 6.12 -1.59 -5.70
CA TYR A 76 5.24 -1.85 -4.52
C TYR A 76 4.10 -2.85 -4.77
N GLY A 77 4.27 -3.76 -5.73
CA GLY A 77 3.28 -4.79 -6.06
C GLY A 77 2.94 -5.68 -4.86
N GLY A 78 1.65 -5.88 -4.63
CA GLY A 78 1.15 -6.66 -3.48
C GLY A 78 1.09 -5.91 -2.15
N ASN A 79 1.52 -4.64 -2.11
CA ASN A 79 1.37 -3.77 -0.94
C ASN A 79 0.49 -2.55 -1.24
N LEU A 80 0.63 -1.98 -2.45
CA LEU A 80 -0.13 -0.81 -2.89
C LEU A 80 -1.01 -1.11 -4.10
N CYS A 81 -2.17 -0.44 -4.15
CA CYS A 81 -3.03 -0.43 -5.32
C CYS A 81 -2.46 0.51 -6.41
N PRO A 82 -2.86 0.36 -7.68
CA PRO A 82 -2.37 1.20 -8.78
C PRO A 82 -2.64 2.70 -8.56
N GLY A 83 -3.78 3.05 -7.96
CA GLY A 83 -4.15 4.44 -7.68
C GLY A 83 -3.20 5.12 -6.69
N CYS A 84 -2.96 4.48 -5.54
CA CYS A 84 -2.03 4.99 -4.52
C CYS A 84 -0.59 5.03 -5.03
N LEU A 85 -0.18 4.04 -5.85
CA LEU A 85 1.14 4.05 -6.48
C LEU A 85 1.31 5.28 -7.39
N ARG A 86 0.33 5.57 -8.25
CA ARG A 86 0.34 6.75 -9.13
C ARG A 86 0.43 8.05 -8.34
N GLN A 87 -0.37 8.18 -7.28
CA GLN A 87 -0.34 9.36 -6.41
C GLN A 87 1.03 9.56 -5.76
N ARG A 88 1.68 8.48 -5.28
CA ARG A 88 3.03 8.55 -4.71
C ARG A 88 4.07 9.01 -5.73
N ILE A 89 4.02 8.49 -6.96
CA ILE A 89 4.95 8.87 -8.03
C ILE A 89 4.79 10.36 -8.36
N VAL A 90 3.55 10.79 -8.62
CA VAL A 90 3.27 12.19 -8.99
C VAL A 90 3.61 13.14 -7.84
N ARG A 91 3.26 12.78 -6.60
CA ARG A 91 3.57 13.59 -5.42
C ARG A 91 5.07 13.72 -5.20
N ALA A 92 5.84 12.63 -5.32
CA ALA A 92 7.29 12.68 -5.18
C ALA A 92 7.92 13.60 -6.22
N PHE A 93 7.54 13.43 -7.50
CA PHE A 93 8.01 14.28 -8.59
C PHE A 93 7.71 15.76 -8.35
N LEU A 94 6.45 16.12 -8.08
CA LEU A 94 6.06 17.51 -7.88
C LEU A 94 6.73 18.15 -6.65
N LEU A 95 6.93 17.39 -5.58
CA LEU A 95 7.63 17.90 -4.41
C LEU A 95 9.11 18.16 -4.69
N ASP A 96 9.76 17.32 -5.48
CA ASP A 96 11.15 17.50 -5.84
C ASP A 96 11.33 18.69 -6.80
N GLU A 97 10.45 18.83 -7.79
CA GLU A 97 10.41 20.02 -8.66
C GLU A 97 10.19 21.31 -7.87
N GLN A 98 9.25 21.30 -6.91
CA GLN A 98 9.02 22.44 -6.03
C GLN A 98 10.25 22.78 -5.16
N LYS A 99 11.03 21.78 -4.71
CA LYS A 99 12.26 22.02 -3.96
C LYS A 99 13.32 22.68 -4.85
N CYS A 100 13.55 22.15 -6.05
CA CYS A 100 14.51 22.74 -7.00
C CYS A 100 14.15 24.20 -7.34
N VAL A 101 12.88 24.49 -7.60
CA VAL A 101 12.42 25.86 -7.86
C VAL A 101 12.67 26.78 -6.67
N LYS A 102 12.40 26.32 -5.44
CA LYS A 102 12.66 27.10 -4.21
C LYS A 102 14.14 27.39 -4.02
N GLU A 103 15.02 26.42 -4.28
CA GLU A 103 16.47 26.59 -4.18
C GLU A 103 16.97 27.65 -5.18
N VAL A 104 16.56 27.56 -6.45
CA VAL A 104 16.93 28.54 -7.48
C VAL A 104 16.41 29.95 -7.16
N LEU A 105 15.19 30.08 -6.63
CA LEU A 105 14.65 31.39 -6.22
C LEU A 105 15.48 32.00 -5.09
N ILE A 106 15.84 31.20 -4.07
CA ILE A 106 16.69 31.63 -2.96
C ILE A 106 18.08 32.07 -3.48
N GLU A 107 18.66 31.36 -4.44
CA GLU A 107 19.95 31.73 -5.05
C GLU A 107 19.87 33.04 -5.81
N LYS A 108 18.81 33.25 -6.61
CA LYS A 108 18.59 34.51 -7.34
C LYS A 108 18.37 35.69 -6.40
N GLU A 109 17.61 35.52 -5.32
CA GLU A 109 17.44 36.56 -4.31
C GLU A 109 18.77 36.92 -3.62
N LYS A 110 19.62 35.92 -3.34
CA LYS A 110 20.97 36.16 -2.81
C LYS A 110 21.85 36.90 -3.80
N GLN A 111 21.79 36.58 -5.09
CA GLN A 111 22.54 37.29 -6.14
C GLN A 111 22.08 38.75 -6.27
N ALA A 112 20.77 39.00 -6.31
CA ALA A 112 20.20 40.35 -6.38
C ALA A 112 20.58 41.22 -5.16
N LYS A 113 20.60 40.65 -3.95
CA LYS A 113 21.08 41.35 -2.74
C LYS A 113 22.57 41.71 -2.83
N LYS A 114 23.41 40.80 -3.35
CA LYS A 114 24.85 41.09 -3.57
C LYS A 114 25.08 42.18 -4.61
N GLU A 115 24.30 42.21 -5.70
CA GLU A 115 24.40 43.23 -6.75
C GLU A 115 23.97 44.62 -6.25
N THR A 116 22.90 44.69 -5.46
CA THR A 116 22.43 45.95 -4.84
C THR A 116 23.38 46.48 -3.76
N GLU A 117 24.08 45.61 -3.02
CA GLU A 117 25.14 46.03 -2.09
C GLU A 117 26.44 46.46 -2.81
N GLY A 118 26.79 45.78 -3.90
CA GLY A 118 27.95 46.13 -4.75
C GLY A 118 27.79 47.47 -5.49
N THR A 119 26.56 47.84 -5.87
CA THR A 119 26.26 49.15 -6.46
C THR A 119 26.23 50.27 -5.43
N LYS A 120 25.69 50.04 -4.22
CA LYS A 120 25.74 51.00 -3.09
C LYS A 120 27.16 51.29 -2.59
N THR A 121 28.08 50.33 -2.64
CA THR A 121 29.49 50.53 -2.28
C THR A 121 30.26 51.28 -3.38
N LYS A 122 30.00 51.01 -4.66
CA LYS A 122 30.58 51.79 -5.78
C LYS A 122 30.12 53.25 -5.80
N SER A 123 28.86 53.54 -5.50
CA SER A 123 28.35 54.93 -5.42
C SER A 123 28.95 55.73 -4.26
N LYS A 124 29.06 55.14 -3.06
CA LYS A 124 29.75 55.74 -1.88
C LYS A 124 31.25 56.01 -2.12
N LYS A 125 31.92 55.20 -2.94
CA LYS A 125 33.35 55.38 -3.27
C LYS A 125 33.55 56.47 -4.32
N LYS A 126 32.57 56.68 -5.21
CA LYS A 126 32.55 57.78 -6.20
C LYS A 126 32.31 59.13 -5.53
N SER A 127 31.42 59.21 -4.54
CA SER A 127 31.14 60.45 -3.80
C SER A 127 32.25 60.88 -2.83
N LYS A 128 33.11 59.96 -2.38
CA LYS A 128 34.30 60.26 -1.54
C LYS A 128 35.55 60.68 -2.31
N LYS A 129 35.55 60.55 -3.64
CA LYS A 129 36.70 60.89 -4.52
C LYS A 129 36.54 62.27 -5.19
N SER A 130 35.39 62.90 -4.99
CA SER A 130 35.00 64.22 -5.53
C SER A 130 34.92 65.31 -4.45
N SER A 131 35.49 65.06 -3.27
CA SER A 131 35.75 66.00 -2.19
C SER A 131 37.23 65.93 -1.84
#